data_AF-Q92JL4-F1
#
_entry.id   AF-Q92JL4-F1
#
_cell.length_a   1.000
_cell.length_b   1.000
_cell.length_c   1.000
_cell.angle_alpha   90.00
_cell.angle_beta   90.00
_cell.angle_gamma   90.00
#
_symmetry.space_group_name_H-M   'P 1'
#
loop_
_entity.id
_entity.type
_entity.pdbx_description
1 polymer ?
#
loop_
_entity_poly.entity_id
_entity_poly.type
_entity_poly.pdbx_seq_one_letter_code
_entity_poly.pdbx_strand_id
1 'polypeptide(L)' 'MKASLTCVGEYYNNVEQTELYLKAVASLRQTALYTSKPKDTDILLGKAFYKAGKLSEAGTVLNKYIYILSRE' A
#
# COMPACT_ATOMS: atom_id res chain seq x y z
N MET A 1 -5.83 -8.43 36.60
CA MET A 1 -5.88 -8.57 35.13
C MET A 1 -4.70 -7.80 34.51
N LYS A 2 -3.63 -8.49 34.06
CA LYS A 2 -2.53 -7.92 33.27
C LYS A 2 -2.64 -8.38 31.79
N ALA A 3 -3.84 -8.23 31.21
CA ALA A 3 -4.00 -8.19 29.75
C ALA A 3 -3.59 -6.77 29.29
N SER A 4 -2.33 -6.40 29.53
CA SER A 4 -1.11 -6.56 28.72
C SER A 4 -0.92 -5.29 27.92
N LEU A 5 -0.07 -4.39 28.43
CA LEU A 5 0.36 -3.18 27.71
C LEU A 5 0.85 -3.52 26.29
N THR A 6 1.27 -4.76 26.06
CA THR A 6 1.65 -5.29 24.74
C THR A 6 0.51 -5.25 23.72
N CYS A 7 -0.72 -5.67 24.08
CA CYS A 7 -1.84 -5.70 23.14
C CYS A 7 -2.23 -4.29 22.67
N VAL A 8 -2.23 -3.34 23.60
CA VAL A 8 -2.51 -1.93 23.30
C VAL A 8 -1.38 -1.31 22.48
N GLY A 9 -0.11 -1.58 22.83
CA GLY A 9 1.05 -1.10 22.07
C GLY A 9 1.10 -1.63 20.64
N GLU A 10 0.82 -2.92 20.44
CA GLU A 10 0.71 -3.54 19.11
C GLU A 10 -0.45 -2.95 18.31
N TYR A 11 -1.60 -2.72 18.94
CA TYR A 11 -2.74 -2.06 18.30
C TYR A 11 -2.38 -0.65 17.81
N TYR A 12 -1.80 0.19 18.66
CA TYR A 12 -1.41 1.55 18.27
C TYR A 12 -0.34 1.55 17.17
N ASN A 13 0.64 0.65 17.23
CA ASN A 13 1.64 0.49 16.17
C ASN A 13 0.98 0.08 14.83
N ASN A 14 0.00 -0.83 14.87
CA ASN A 14 -0.76 -1.22 13.69
C ASN A 14 -1.60 -0.07 13.11
N VAL A 15 -2.19 0.78 13.97
CA VAL A 15 -2.94 1.97 13.54
C VAL A 15 -2.02 3.00 12.90
N GLU A 16 -0.89 3.32 13.53
CA GLU A 16 0.09 4.27 13.01
C GLU A 16 0.68 3.80 11.67
N GLN A 17 1.03 2.51 11.57
CA GLN A 17 1.47 1.91 10.32
C GLN A 17 0.41 1.99 9.23
N THR A 18 -0.85 1.68 9.56
CA THR A 18 -1.96 1.78 8.61
C THR A 18 -2.11 3.21 8.08
N GLU A 19 -2.01 4.20 8.96
CA GLU A 19 -2.07 5.61 8.55
C GLU A 19 -0.90 6.01 7.63
N LEU A 20 0.32 5.53 7.91
CA LEU A 20 1.48 5.73 7.03
C LEU A 20 1.27 5.10 5.65
N TYR A 21 0.72 3.89 5.58
CA TYR A 21 0.40 3.24 4.31
C TYR A 21 -0.71 3.98 3.55
N LEU A 22 -1.71 4.53 4.24
CA LEU A 22 -2.75 5.36 3.62
C LEU A 22 -2.18 6.66 3.04
N LYS A 23 -1.23 7.31 3.74
CA LYS A 23 -0.49 8.47 3.22
C LYS A 23 0.32 8.08 1.97
N ALA A 24 1.02 6.95 2.02
CA ALA A 24 1.76 6.44 0.86
C ALA A 24 0.85 6.15 -0.34
N VAL A 25 -0.33 5.56 -0.11
CA VAL A 25 -1.36 5.36 -1.16
C VAL A 25 -1.77 6.69 -1.79
N ALA A 26 -1.99 7.75 -0.99
CA ALA A 26 -2.38 9.05 -1.52
C ALA A 26 -1.27 9.66 -2.42
N SER A 27 -0.02 9.65 -1.96
CA SER A 27 1.12 10.15 -2.75
C SER A 27 1.32 9.33 -4.03
N LEU A 28 1.30 8.01 -3.95
CA LEU A 28 1.50 7.13 -5.10
C LEU A 28 0.35 7.21 -6.11
N ARG A 29 -0.89 7.43 -5.66
CA ARG A 29 -2.02 7.73 -6.55
C ARG A 29 -1.78 9.00 -7.35
N GLN A 30 -1.29 10.07 -6.71
CA GLN A 30 -0.94 11.29 -7.42
C GLN A 30 0.19 11.05 -8.42
N THR A 31 1.26 10.35 -8.01
CA THR A 31 2.37 9.99 -8.91
C THR A 31 1.89 9.19 -10.12
N ALA A 32 0.94 8.27 -9.93
CA ALA A 32 0.41 7.43 -11.00
C ALA A 32 -0.36 8.19 -12.10
N LEU A 33 -0.78 9.44 -11.83
CA LEU A 33 -1.48 10.30 -12.80
C LEU A 33 -0.54 10.94 -13.83
N TYR A 34 0.77 11.05 -13.53
CA TYR A 34 1.73 11.64 -14.45
C TYR A 34 2.09 10.65 -15.58
N THR A 35 2.18 11.14 -16.82
CA THR A 35 2.61 10.34 -17.98
C THR A 35 4.05 9.85 -17.82
N SER A 36 4.94 10.73 -17.34
CA SER A 36 6.31 10.39 -16.95
C SER A 36 6.34 10.07 -15.46
N LYS A 37 6.02 8.83 -15.10
CA LYS A 37 6.11 8.32 -13.74
C LYS A 37 7.27 7.33 -13.59
N PRO A 38 7.88 7.19 -12.40
CA PRO A 38 8.88 6.16 -12.14
C PRO A 38 8.33 4.75 -12.46
N LYS A 39 9.16 3.86 -13.02
CA LYS A 39 8.77 2.48 -13.42
C LYS A 39 8.12 1.71 -12.27
N ASP A 40 8.60 1.93 -11.05
CA ASP A 40 8.15 1.20 -9.87
C ASP A 40 6.89 1.77 -9.21
N THR A 41 6.30 2.85 -9.76
CA THR A 41 5.15 3.51 -9.14
C THR A 41 3.98 2.55 -8.94
N ASP A 42 3.66 1.74 -9.94
CA ASP A 42 2.50 0.84 -9.88
C ASP A 42 2.72 -0.32 -8.90
N ILE A 43 3.92 -0.92 -8.84
CA ILE A 43 4.24 -1.96 -7.86
C ILE A 43 4.27 -1.40 -6.43
N LEU A 44 4.82 -0.19 -6.23
CA LEU A 44 4.81 0.48 -4.93
C LEU A 44 3.37 0.81 -4.49
N LEU A 45 2.52 1.28 -5.41
CA LEU A 45 1.12 1.56 -5.14
C LEU A 45 0.36 0.29 -4.73
N GLY A 46 0.57 -0.81 -5.45
CA GLY A 46 -0.01 -2.12 -5.11
C GLY A 46 0.43 -2.61 -3.72
N LYS A 47 1.72 -2.48 -3.39
CA LYS A 47 2.26 -2.82 -2.05
C LYS A 47 1.67 -1.92 -0.95
N ALA A 48 1.53 -0.63 -1.20
CA ALA A 48 0.94 0.31 -0.25
C ALA A 48 -0.54 -0.02 0.03
N PHE A 49 -1.32 -0.35 -1.00
CA PHE A 49 -2.69 -0.83 -0.82
C PHE A 49 -2.77 -2.11 0.02
N TYR A 50 -1.91 -3.10 -0.27
CA TYR A 50 -1.85 -4.34 0.47
C TYR A 50 -1.58 -4.11 1.96
N LYS A 51 -0.58 -3.27 2.26
CA LYS A 51 -0.21 -2.92 3.64
C LYS A 51 -1.26 -2.05 4.35
N ALA A 52 -2.04 -1.27 3.60
CA ALA A 52 -3.18 -0.51 4.13
C ALA A 52 -4.48 -1.36 4.28
N GLY A 53 -4.43 -2.67 4.02
CA GLY A 53 -5.61 -3.56 4.09
C GLY A 53 -6.60 -3.43 2.92
N LYS A 54 -6.25 -2.66 1.88
CA LYS A 54 -7.07 -2.41 0.68
C LYS A 54 -6.84 -3.49 -0.39
N LEU A 55 -7.24 -4.72 -0.07
CA LEU A 55 -6.87 -5.92 -0.84
C LEU A 55 -7.43 -5.92 -2.28
N SER A 56 -8.64 -5.40 -2.49
CA SER A 56 -9.26 -5.32 -3.82
C SER A 56 -8.48 -4.38 -4.75
N GLU A 57 -8.14 -3.17 -4.27
CA GLU A 57 -7.33 -2.23 -5.03
C GLU A 57 -5.89 -2.75 -5.23
N ALA A 58 -5.31 -3.38 -4.22
CA ALA A 58 -4.00 -4.02 -4.34
C ALA A 58 -3.99 -5.05 -5.47
N GLY A 59 -4.97 -5.96 -5.49
CA GLY A 59 -5.11 -6.97 -6.53
C GLY A 59 -5.24 -6.37 -7.93
N THR A 60 -6.07 -5.33 -8.07
CA THR A 60 -6.28 -4.63 -9.34
C THR A 60 -4.98 -4.02 -9.88
N VAL A 61 -4.24 -3.28 -9.03
CA VAL A 61 -3.01 -2.61 -9.43
C VAL A 61 -1.89 -3.61 -9.72
N LEU A 62 -1.73 -4.64 -8.88
CA LEU A 62 -0.68 -5.64 -9.06
C LEU A 62 -0.92 -6.51 -10.30
N ASN A 63 -2.17 -6.89 -10.57
CA ASN A 63 -2.50 -7.63 -11.80
C ASN A 63 -2.20 -6.81 -13.06
N LYS A 64 -2.50 -5.50 -13.04
CA LYS A 64 -2.14 -4.60 -14.15
C LYS A 64 -0.62 -4.50 -14.33
N TYR A 65 0.13 -4.37 -13.23
CA TYR A 65 1.59 -4.32 -13.26
C TYR A 65 2.20 -5.61 -13.84
N ILE A 66 1.72 -6.79 -13.40
CA ILE A 66 2.14 -8.09 -13.92
C ILE A 66 1.82 -8.20 -15.42
N TYR A 67 0.62 -7.80 -15.85
CA TYR A 67 0.24 -7.84 -17.25
C TYR A 67 1.16 -6.99 -18.15
N ILE A 68 1.59 -5.81 -17.67
CA ILE A 68 2.54 -4.96 -18.40
C ILE A 68 3.91 -5.63 -18.50
N LEU A 69 4.43 -6.18 -17.39
CA LEU A 69 5.71 -6.89 -17.38
C LEU A 69 5.72 -8.11 -18.31
N SER A 70 4.60 -8.84 -18.42
CA SER A 70 4.48 -9.98 -19.32
C SER A 70 4.50 -9.60 -20.81
N ARG A 71 4.51 -8.31 -21.15
CA ARG A 71 4.54 -7.78 -22.52
C ARG A 71 5.83 -7.05 -22.87
N GLU A 72 6.72 -6.84 -21.90
CA GLU A 72 8.09 -6.31 -22.10
C GLU A 72 9.05 -7.46 -22.41
#